data_AF-A0A965LM17-F1
#
_entry.id   AF-A0A965LM17-F1
#
_cell.length_a   1.000
_cell.length_b   1.000
_cell.length_c   1.000
_cell.angle_alpha   90.00
_cell.angle_beta   90.00
_cell.angle_gamma   90.00
#
_symmetry.space_group_name_H-M   'P 1'
#
loop_
_entity.id
_entity.type
_entity.pdbx_description
1 polymer ?
#
loop_
_entity_poly.entity_id
_entity_poly.type
_entity_poly.pdbx_seq_one_letter_code
_entity_poly.pdbx_strand_id
1 'polypeptide(L)'
;VRTQRIQRITCDEEERLRRGYDLRTTYRFEGDAGRTRTTTYADPSGQTTLASAIYGPATTLWRINLKWVQSKDELGFALDLTSGKWLPGMGAGGESDADPGEDSLRLPARAQVRRVVPYVEDRRNALVLTLDDVLERLDLHGHDRESAMASVQSALERAIETVYQLEDSDLAAEPVPDRDDRRKVLLYEAAEGGAGVLSRLVDDRKALAAVSRKALELLHFDPDTGLEPEDRPAPCVQSCYDCLRSYYNQRDHAILDRHAARPVLLALAGARGEPVPVMPLDDLTAQCETDAERAFLSYLHQHRHRLPDKAQGHVSIARPDFYYQNALACIFIDGSIHQYADVAARDDRVRRHLETEGYTVIAIPNHPATWATIIAQYPKVFGSSGTQR
;
A
#
# COMPACT_ATOMS: atom_id res chain seq x y z
N VAL A 1 -28.52 2.17 -4.59
CA VAL A 1 -28.56 3.61 -4.20
C VAL A 1 -29.25 4.38 -5.32
N ARG A 2 -30.22 5.24 -5.02
CA ARG A 2 -30.82 6.12 -6.03
C ARG A 2 -30.01 7.41 -6.08
N THR A 3 -29.46 7.75 -7.24
CA THR A 3 -28.80 9.04 -7.47
C THR A 3 -29.79 9.98 -8.14
N GLN A 4 -29.84 11.24 -7.69
CA GLN A 4 -30.65 12.29 -8.29
C GLN A 4 -29.76 13.50 -8.54
N ARG A 5 -29.90 14.11 -9.72
CA ARG A 5 -29.15 15.31 -10.08
C ARG A 5 -29.67 16.48 -9.24
N ILE A 6 -28.80 17.06 -8.43
CA ILE A 6 -29.08 18.29 -7.66
C ILE A 6 -28.32 19.43 -8.34
N GLN A 7 -28.97 20.59 -8.51
CA GLN A 7 -28.41 21.74 -9.24
C GLN A 7 -27.83 22.83 -8.33
N ARG A 8 -27.89 22.66 -7.01
CA ARG A 8 -27.40 23.64 -6.02
C ARG A 8 -26.60 22.93 -4.94
N ILE A 9 -25.51 23.57 -4.51
CA ILE A 9 -24.77 23.16 -3.31
C ILE A 9 -25.73 23.35 -2.13
N THR A 10 -25.93 22.28 -1.36
CA THR A 10 -26.83 22.30 -0.19
C THR A 10 -26.01 22.51 1.09
N CYS A 11 -26.61 23.05 2.16
CA CYS A 11 -25.93 23.18 3.45
C CYS A 11 -25.38 21.82 3.95
N ASP A 12 -26.04 20.71 3.60
CA ASP A 12 -25.56 19.36 3.88
C ASP A 12 -24.25 19.02 3.16
N GLU A 13 -24.03 19.54 1.96
CA GLU A 13 -22.79 19.35 1.20
C GLU A 13 -21.63 20.16 1.82
N GLU A 14 -21.92 21.35 2.31
CA GLU A 14 -20.97 22.18 3.05
C GLU A 14 -20.61 21.56 4.41
N GLU A 15 -21.59 21.04 5.15
CA GLU A 15 -21.37 20.28 6.39
C GLU A 15 -20.62 18.97 6.15
N ARG A 16 -20.83 18.29 5.01
CA ARG A 16 -20.06 17.10 4.60
C ARG A 16 -18.59 17.43 4.40
N LEU A 17 -18.30 18.53 3.69
CA LEU A 17 -16.94 19.02 3.48
C LEU A 17 -16.29 19.44 4.79
N ARG A 18 -17.05 20.08 5.70
CA ARG A 18 -16.58 20.54 7.02
C ARG A 18 -16.24 19.40 7.96
N ARG A 19 -17.09 18.36 8.05
CA ARG A 19 -16.89 17.22 8.97
C ARG A 19 -15.81 16.26 8.49
N GLY A 20 -15.67 16.13 7.18
CA GLY A 20 -14.68 15.25 6.55
C GLY A 20 -14.96 13.76 6.77
N TYR A 21 -14.35 12.93 5.92
CA TYR A 21 -14.47 11.48 5.96
C TYR A 21 -13.16 10.82 6.34
N ASP A 22 -13.25 9.72 7.07
CA ASP A 22 -12.17 8.77 7.26
C ASP A 22 -12.12 7.83 6.06
N LEU A 23 -11.22 8.15 5.13
CA LEU A 23 -11.01 7.42 3.89
C LEU A 23 -9.81 6.50 4.04
N ARG A 24 -10.00 5.23 3.67
CA ARG A 24 -8.93 4.24 3.63
C ARG A 24 -8.74 3.72 2.22
N THR A 25 -7.52 3.81 1.72
CA THR A 25 -7.15 3.27 0.42
C THR A 25 -6.49 1.91 0.62
N THR A 26 -6.99 0.92 -0.10
CA THR A 26 -6.40 -0.43 -0.14
C THR A 26 -6.17 -0.81 -1.58
N TYR A 27 -5.22 -1.71 -1.83
CA TYR A 27 -4.83 -2.08 -3.18
C TYR A 27 -4.67 -3.60 -3.31
N ARG A 28 -4.78 -4.07 -4.55
CA ARG A 28 -4.46 -5.44 -4.95
C ARG A 28 -3.76 -5.39 -6.30
N PHE A 29 -2.50 -5.84 -6.31
CA PHE A 29 -1.82 -6.14 -7.56
C PHE A 29 -2.52 -7.29 -8.27
N GLU A 30 -2.77 -7.14 -9.55
CA GLU A 30 -3.51 -8.13 -10.32
C GLU A 30 -2.64 -9.36 -10.60
N GLY A 31 -3.31 -10.52 -10.68
CA GLY A 31 -2.75 -11.86 -10.53
C GLY A 31 -1.76 -12.33 -11.60
N ASP A 32 -1.69 -11.68 -12.77
CA ASP A 32 -0.94 -12.21 -13.91
C ASP A 32 0.55 -12.34 -13.57
N ALA A 33 1.03 -13.59 -13.52
CA ALA A 33 2.43 -13.92 -13.33
C ALA A 33 3.28 -13.14 -14.35
N GLY A 34 4.16 -12.26 -13.86
CA GLY A 34 5.10 -11.48 -14.67
C GLY A 34 4.70 -10.04 -14.99
N ARG A 35 3.52 -9.54 -14.59
CA ARG A 35 3.16 -8.12 -14.80
C ARG A 35 3.57 -7.21 -13.65
N THR A 36 3.64 -7.74 -12.43
CA THR A 36 4.24 -7.03 -11.30
C THR A 36 5.76 -7.06 -11.41
N ARG A 37 6.40 -5.92 -11.20
CA ARG A 37 7.86 -5.80 -11.20
C ARG A 37 8.32 -5.34 -9.83
N THR A 38 9.28 -6.05 -9.29
CA THR A 38 9.90 -5.72 -8.01
C THR A 38 11.32 -5.23 -8.27
N THR A 39 11.68 -4.11 -7.67
CA THR A 39 13.03 -3.54 -7.74
C THR A 39 13.49 -3.22 -6.33
N THR A 40 14.72 -3.63 -5.98
CA THR A 40 15.38 -3.16 -4.76
C THR A 40 16.33 -2.03 -5.12
N TYR A 41 16.41 -1.03 -4.27
CA TYR A 41 17.34 0.08 -4.41
C TYR A 41 18.42 -0.07 -3.35
N ALA A 42 19.65 -0.30 -3.79
CA ALA A 42 20.80 -0.44 -2.91
C ALA A 42 21.64 0.84 -2.91
N ASP A 43 22.45 1.01 -1.87
CA ASP A 43 23.47 2.05 -1.80
C ASP A 43 24.53 1.89 -2.91
N PRO A 44 25.39 2.90 -3.17
CA PRO A 44 26.42 2.81 -4.21
C PRO A 44 27.36 1.60 -4.07
N SER A 45 27.57 1.08 -2.86
CA SER A 45 28.38 -0.12 -2.63
C SER A 45 27.67 -1.42 -3.00
N GLY A 46 26.34 -1.38 -3.14
CA GLY A 46 25.49 -2.55 -3.41
C GLY A 46 25.30 -3.49 -2.21
N GLN A 47 25.81 -3.13 -1.03
CA GLN A 47 25.78 -3.98 0.16
C GLN A 47 24.54 -3.75 1.01
N THR A 48 23.96 -2.56 0.95
CA THR A 48 22.84 -2.15 1.80
C THR A 48 21.62 -1.84 0.95
N THR A 49 20.53 -2.57 1.17
CA THR A 49 19.22 -2.19 0.62
C THR A 49 18.69 -0.98 1.38
N LEU A 50 18.32 0.06 0.62
CA LEU A 50 17.76 1.30 1.13
C LEU A 50 16.23 1.33 0.98
N ALA A 51 15.73 0.81 -0.14
CA ALA A 51 14.30 0.77 -0.43
C ALA A 51 13.94 -0.44 -1.28
N SER A 52 12.66 -0.78 -1.30
CA SER A 52 12.10 -1.67 -2.31
C SER A 52 10.81 -1.10 -2.89
N ALA A 53 10.61 -1.31 -4.19
CA ALA A 53 9.40 -0.92 -4.89
C ALA A 53 8.77 -2.12 -5.58
N ILE A 54 7.44 -2.21 -5.47
CA ILE A 54 6.63 -3.15 -6.25
C ILE A 54 5.72 -2.32 -7.13
N TYR A 55 5.92 -2.43 -8.44
CA TYR A 55 5.06 -1.85 -9.45
C TYR A 55 4.06 -2.89 -9.96
N GLY A 56 2.80 -2.50 -10.12
CA GLY A 56 1.78 -3.29 -10.79
C GLY A 56 0.95 -2.44 -11.76
N PRO A 57 0.87 -2.84 -13.04
CA PRO A 57 -0.07 -2.20 -13.96
C PRO A 57 -1.50 -2.61 -13.64
N ALA A 58 -2.46 -1.72 -13.89
CA ALA A 58 -3.89 -1.97 -13.69
C ALA A 58 -4.25 -2.57 -12.31
N THR A 59 -3.53 -2.15 -11.26
CA THR A 59 -3.73 -2.49 -9.86
C THR A 59 -5.13 -2.07 -9.43
N THR A 60 -5.88 -2.98 -8.81
CA THR A 60 -7.20 -2.66 -8.26
C THR A 60 -7.01 -1.84 -6.98
N LEU A 61 -7.63 -0.67 -6.93
CA LEU A 61 -7.66 0.23 -5.78
C LEU A 61 -9.09 0.28 -5.24
N TRP A 62 -9.23 0.14 -3.91
CA TRP A 62 -10.49 0.43 -3.23
C TRP A 62 -10.31 1.65 -2.34
N ARG A 63 -11.19 2.64 -2.54
CA ARG A 63 -11.28 3.80 -1.67
C ARG A 63 -12.53 3.65 -0.81
N ILE A 64 -12.29 3.32 0.45
CA ILE A 64 -13.31 2.91 1.41
C ILE A 64 -13.60 4.11 2.31
N ASN A 65 -14.86 4.54 2.38
CA ASN A 65 -15.29 5.57 3.30
C ASN A 65 -15.79 4.90 4.59
N LEU A 66 -14.94 4.89 5.61
CA LEU A 66 -15.14 4.15 6.84
C LEU A 66 -16.16 4.82 7.75
N LYS A 67 -16.01 6.12 7.98
CA LYS A 67 -16.83 6.89 8.94
C LYS A 67 -16.60 8.39 8.77
N TRP A 68 -17.32 9.19 9.54
CA TRP A 68 -16.98 10.60 9.76
C TRP A 68 -15.71 10.71 10.62
N VAL A 69 -14.85 11.69 10.35
CA VAL A 69 -13.59 11.89 11.11
C VAL A 69 -13.85 12.07 12.61
N GLN A 70 -14.96 12.71 12.99
CA GLN A 70 -15.32 12.97 14.39
C GLN A 70 -15.99 11.77 15.09
N SER A 71 -16.36 10.71 14.36
CA SER A 71 -17.01 9.53 14.93
C SER A 71 -15.99 8.66 15.67
N LYS A 72 -16.25 8.40 16.96
CA LYS A 72 -15.27 7.72 17.81
C LYS A 72 -15.09 6.25 17.43
N ASP A 73 -16.15 5.45 17.26
CA ASP A 73 -15.97 4.00 17.10
C ASP A 73 -16.92 3.28 16.11
N GLU A 74 -17.90 3.96 15.53
CA GLU A 74 -18.87 3.29 14.65
C GLU A 74 -18.52 3.43 13.17
N LEU A 75 -18.22 2.28 12.55
CA LEU A 75 -18.03 2.18 11.10
C LEU A 75 -19.38 2.23 10.35
N GLY A 76 -19.32 2.84 9.16
CA GLY A 76 -20.39 2.88 8.18
C GLY A 76 -21.46 3.93 8.44
N PHE A 77 -22.34 4.05 7.47
CA PHE A 77 -23.41 5.04 7.43
C PHE A 77 -24.76 4.32 7.33
N ALA A 78 -25.79 4.90 7.95
CA ALA A 78 -27.13 4.35 7.93
C ALA A 78 -27.78 4.55 6.53
N LEU A 79 -28.20 3.44 5.94
CA LEU A 79 -28.90 3.38 4.65
C LEU A 79 -30.23 2.67 4.85
N ASP A 80 -31.33 3.32 4.47
CA ASP A 80 -32.61 2.62 4.33
C ASP A 80 -32.61 1.84 3.02
N LEU A 81 -32.60 0.50 3.11
CA LEU A 81 -32.60 -0.39 1.94
C LEU A 81 -33.91 -0.36 1.16
N THR A 82 -35.01 0.09 1.76
CA THR A 82 -36.31 0.18 1.09
C THR A 82 -36.38 1.38 0.17
N SER A 83 -35.97 2.57 0.66
CA SER A 83 -35.97 3.80 -0.14
C SER A 83 -34.66 4.05 -0.91
N GLY A 84 -33.55 3.44 -0.46
CA GLY A 84 -32.20 3.72 -0.95
C GLY A 84 -31.66 5.08 -0.53
N LYS A 85 -32.26 5.74 0.47
CA LYS A 85 -31.84 7.03 1.03
C LYS A 85 -30.84 6.83 2.18
N TRP A 86 -29.80 7.66 2.21
CA TRP A 86 -28.90 7.80 3.35
C TRP A 86 -29.63 8.55 4.46
N LEU A 87 -29.49 8.09 5.71
CA LEU A 87 -30.14 8.70 6.86
C LEU A 87 -29.16 9.61 7.62
N PRO A 88 -29.41 10.93 7.71
CA PRO A 88 -28.59 11.84 8.51
C PRO A 88 -28.74 11.53 10.01
N GLY A 89 -27.69 11.81 10.81
CA GLY A 89 -27.77 11.82 12.28
C GLY A 89 -27.71 10.46 13.00
N MET A 90 -27.75 9.32 12.30
CA MET A 90 -27.51 8.00 12.92
C MET A 90 -26.02 7.59 12.86
N GLY A 91 -25.13 8.47 13.30
CA GLY A 91 -23.74 8.15 13.64
C GLY A 91 -23.49 8.56 15.08
N ALA A 92 -22.90 7.68 15.91
CA ALA A 92 -22.72 7.96 17.33
C ALA A 92 -21.95 9.26 17.60
N GLY A 93 -22.58 10.15 18.36
CA GLY A 93 -21.93 11.25 19.06
C GLY A 93 -21.94 12.59 18.32
N GLY A 94 -23.12 13.20 18.19
CA GLY A 94 -23.24 14.60 17.84
C GLY A 94 -24.70 15.01 17.83
N GLU A 95 -25.13 15.66 18.91
CA GLU A 95 -26.33 16.50 18.90
C GLU A 95 -26.26 17.39 17.67
N SER A 96 -27.15 17.16 16.72
CA SER A 96 -27.29 18.04 15.57
C SER A 96 -28.09 19.26 16.02
N ASP A 97 -27.42 20.41 16.15
CA ASP A 97 -28.04 21.75 16.06
C ASP A 97 -28.52 22.07 14.62
N ALA A 98 -28.83 21.03 13.84
CA ALA A 98 -29.59 21.17 12.61
C ALA A 98 -31.06 20.95 12.98
N ASP A 99 -31.84 22.02 12.88
CA ASP A 99 -33.30 21.98 12.94
C ASP A 99 -33.77 20.80 12.07
N PRO A 100 -34.46 19.78 12.63
CA PRO A 100 -34.91 18.64 11.86
C PRO A 100 -35.96 19.15 10.89
N GLY A 101 -35.54 19.49 9.66
CA GLY A 101 -36.47 19.76 8.58
C GLY A 101 -37.50 18.64 8.50
N GLU A 102 -38.76 18.99 8.23
CA GLU A 102 -39.96 18.15 8.41
C GLU A 102 -39.88 16.71 7.83
N ASP A 103 -38.93 16.42 6.93
CA ASP A 103 -38.68 15.08 6.35
C ASP A 103 -37.82 14.15 7.24
N SER A 104 -37.25 14.67 8.33
CA SER A 104 -36.35 13.93 9.26
C SER A 104 -37.10 13.06 10.28
N LEU A 105 -38.40 13.30 10.47
CA LEU A 105 -39.18 12.77 11.60
C LEU A 105 -40.08 11.58 11.27
N ARG A 106 -40.02 11.02 10.05
CA ARG A 106 -40.82 9.84 9.68
C ARG A 106 -40.01 8.83 8.90
N LEU A 107 -39.21 8.03 9.61
CA LEU A 107 -38.83 6.71 9.10
C LEU A 107 -40.13 5.95 8.77
N PRO A 108 -40.36 5.53 7.52
CA PRO A 108 -41.53 4.74 7.19
C PRO A 108 -41.57 3.50 8.09
N ALA A 109 -42.75 3.05 8.51
CA ALA A 109 -42.92 1.86 9.36
C ALA A 109 -42.32 0.56 8.77
N ARG A 110 -41.84 0.59 7.53
CA ARG A 110 -41.16 -0.50 6.80
C ARG A 110 -39.69 -0.20 6.46
N ALA A 111 -39.10 0.87 6.97
CA ALA A 111 -37.71 1.20 6.69
C ALA A 111 -36.79 0.07 7.17
N GLN A 112 -35.95 -0.45 6.27
CA GLN A 112 -34.96 -1.48 6.59
C GLN A 112 -33.59 -0.81 6.67
N VAL A 113 -33.29 -0.28 7.85
CA VAL A 113 -32.03 0.44 8.07
C VAL A 113 -30.89 -0.56 8.24
N ARG A 114 -29.87 -0.44 7.39
CA ARG A 114 -28.59 -1.13 7.56
C ARG A 114 -27.44 -0.13 7.56
N ARG A 115 -26.45 -0.39 8.39
CA ARG A 115 -25.16 0.29 8.29
C ARG A 115 -24.34 -0.34 7.20
N VAL A 116 -23.83 0.49 6.32
CA VAL A 116 -23.00 0.08 5.20
C VAL A 116 -21.75 0.94 5.12
N VAL A 117 -20.64 0.35 4.71
CA VAL A 117 -19.38 1.04 4.45
C VAL A 117 -19.25 1.19 2.94
N PRO A 118 -19.53 2.36 2.35
CA PRO A 118 -19.42 2.54 0.92
C PRO A 118 -17.95 2.56 0.51
N TYR A 119 -17.67 1.97 -0.65
CA TYR A 119 -16.37 2.03 -1.29
C TYR A 119 -16.54 2.19 -2.79
N VAL A 120 -15.52 2.72 -3.43
CA VAL A 120 -15.38 2.71 -4.89
C VAL A 120 -14.20 1.83 -5.26
N GLU A 121 -14.31 1.16 -6.41
CA GLU A 121 -13.24 0.36 -6.99
C GLU A 121 -12.76 1.04 -8.27
N ASP A 122 -11.45 1.14 -8.44
CA ASP A 122 -10.79 1.67 -9.65
C ASP A 122 -9.58 0.79 -10.02
N ARG A 123 -9.08 0.90 -11.24
CA ARG A 123 -7.89 0.18 -11.71
C ARG A 123 -6.86 1.16 -12.25
N ARG A 124 -5.74 1.30 -11.55
CA ARG A 124 -4.67 2.26 -11.88
C ARG A 124 -3.31 1.58 -11.91
N ASN A 125 -2.36 2.17 -12.62
CA ASN A 125 -0.96 1.81 -12.42
C ASN A 125 -0.55 2.28 -11.03
N ALA A 126 0.05 1.40 -10.24
CA ALA A 126 0.43 1.69 -8.88
C ALA A 126 1.83 1.16 -8.56
N LEU A 127 2.51 1.86 -7.67
CA LEU A 127 3.81 1.50 -7.12
C LEU A 127 3.74 1.61 -5.60
N VAL A 128 4.19 0.57 -4.91
CA VAL A 128 4.31 0.56 -3.45
C VAL A 128 5.78 0.65 -3.11
N LEU A 129 6.18 1.75 -2.48
CA LEU A 129 7.53 2.00 -2.01
C LEU A 129 7.63 1.68 -0.51
N THR A 130 8.61 0.85 -0.15
CA THR A 130 8.92 0.48 1.24
C THR A 130 10.28 1.05 1.62
N LEU A 131 10.34 1.76 2.76
CA LEU A 131 11.49 2.53 3.24
C LEU A 131 11.96 2.10 4.65
N ASP A 132 11.42 0.99 5.18
CA ASP A 132 11.69 0.54 6.54
C ASP A 132 13.20 0.39 6.81
N ASP A 133 13.91 -0.28 5.90
CA ASP A 133 15.36 -0.52 6.00
C ASP A 133 16.17 0.76 6.19
N VAL A 134 15.89 1.80 5.39
CA VAL A 134 16.67 3.06 5.46
C VAL A 134 16.29 3.89 6.68
N LEU A 135 15.00 3.91 7.05
CA LEU A 135 14.51 4.66 8.20
C LEU A 135 14.94 4.06 9.54
N GLU A 136 15.14 2.76 9.62
CA GLU A 136 15.65 2.09 10.83
C GLU A 136 17.15 2.28 11.03
N ARG A 137 17.91 2.45 9.94
CA ARG A 137 19.37 2.53 9.97
C ARG A 137 19.90 3.96 10.11
N LEU A 138 19.20 4.93 9.55
CA LEU A 138 19.67 6.32 9.54
C LEU A 138 19.38 7.03 10.87
N ASP A 139 20.33 7.86 11.29
CA ASP A 139 20.05 8.87 12.29
C ASP A 139 19.16 9.96 11.67
N LEU A 140 17.91 10.03 12.15
CA LEU A 140 16.97 11.07 11.77
C LEU A 140 17.22 12.38 12.53
N HIS A 141 18.37 12.54 13.19
CA HIS A 141 18.80 13.75 13.89
C HIS A 141 17.79 14.24 14.94
N GLY A 142 17.14 13.29 15.62
CA GLY A 142 16.12 13.58 16.63
C GLY A 142 14.70 13.82 16.08
N HIS A 143 14.50 13.73 14.77
CA HIS A 143 13.16 13.73 14.17
C HIS A 143 12.51 12.34 14.31
N ASP A 144 11.18 12.32 14.48
CA ASP A 144 10.43 11.07 14.51
C ASP A 144 10.22 10.47 13.11
N ARG A 145 9.88 9.17 13.10
CA ARG A 145 9.66 8.39 11.88
C ARG A 145 8.44 8.88 11.09
N GLU A 146 7.41 9.39 11.77
CA GLU A 146 6.17 9.83 11.15
C GLU A 146 6.41 11.08 10.28
N SER A 147 7.09 12.07 10.85
CA SER A 147 7.56 13.29 10.20
C SER A 147 8.47 12.97 9.03
N ALA A 148 9.44 12.06 9.20
CA ALA A 148 10.31 11.63 8.11
C ALA A 148 9.52 10.98 6.96
N MET A 149 8.62 10.03 7.25
CA MET A 149 7.80 9.36 6.24
C MET A 149 6.85 10.32 5.51
N ALA A 150 6.14 11.19 6.25
CA ALA A 150 5.23 12.17 5.66
C ALA A 150 5.98 13.14 4.73
N SER A 151 7.17 13.58 5.15
CA SER A 151 7.99 14.53 4.40
C SER A 151 8.64 13.88 3.19
N VAL A 152 9.16 12.65 3.29
CA VAL A 152 9.70 11.89 2.15
C VAL A 152 8.59 11.59 1.14
N GLN A 153 7.41 11.15 1.59
CA GLN A 153 6.27 10.92 0.71
C GLN A 153 5.94 12.17 -0.12
N SER A 154 5.75 13.30 0.55
CA SER A 154 5.38 14.54 -0.12
C SER A 154 6.49 15.09 -1.02
N ALA A 155 7.76 14.92 -0.62
CA ALA A 155 8.90 15.35 -1.44
C ALA A 155 9.05 14.48 -2.69
N LEU A 156 8.88 13.16 -2.58
CA LEU A 156 8.94 12.24 -3.70
C LEU A 156 7.79 12.45 -4.68
N GLU A 157 6.56 12.65 -4.20
CA GLU A 157 5.39 12.97 -5.05
C GLU A 157 5.70 14.19 -5.94
N ARG A 158 6.07 15.32 -5.32
CA ARG A 158 6.40 16.57 -6.04
C ARG A 158 7.62 16.44 -6.95
N ALA A 159 8.61 15.65 -6.54
CA ALA A 159 9.79 15.42 -7.36
C ALA A 159 9.47 14.54 -8.59
N ILE A 160 8.61 13.53 -8.46
CA ILE A 160 8.14 12.71 -9.60
C ILE A 160 7.36 13.60 -10.56
N GLU A 161 6.43 14.41 -10.05
CA GLU A 161 5.68 15.38 -10.86
C GLU A 161 6.62 16.31 -11.64
N THR A 162 7.63 16.86 -10.96
CA THR A 162 8.59 17.78 -11.59
C THR A 162 9.50 17.10 -12.61
N VAL A 163 10.06 15.92 -12.28
CA VAL A 163 10.99 15.19 -13.17
C VAL A 163 10.29 14.71 -14.43
N TYR A 164 9.03 14.27 -14.31
CA TYR A 164 8.27 13.72 -15.42
C TYR A 164 7.24 14.69 -16.03
N GLN A 165 7.22 15.95 -15.57
CA GLN A 165 6.33 17.02 -16.05
C GLN A 165 4.85 16.62 -15.99
N LEU A 166 4.44 16.14 -14.83
CA LEU A 166 3.04 15.81 -14.53
C LEU A 166 2.34 17.00 -13.90
N GLU A 167 1.03 17.06 -14.07
CA GLU A 167 0.18 17.96 -13.29
C GLU A 167 -0.05 17.37 -11.88
N ASP A 168 -0.30 18.23 -10.89
CA ASP A 168 -0.57 17.84 -9.49
C ASP A 168 -1.72 16.82 -9.33
N SER A 169 -2.59 16.67 -10.34
CA SER A 169 -3.71 15.72 -10.34
C SER A 169 -3.42 14.38 -11.00
N ASP A 170 -2.24 14.22 -11.61
CA ASP A 170 -1.91 13.03 -12.41
C ASP A 170 -1.27 11.92 -11.57
N LEU A 171 -0.71 12.27 -10.42
CA LEU A 171 -0.09 11.36 -9.46
C LEU A 171 -0.71 11.58 -8.09
N ALA A 172 -0.89 10.50 -7.34
CA ALA A 172 -1.28 10.57 -5.94
C ALA A 172 -0.34 9.72 -5.09
N ALA A 173 0.07 10.26 -3.94
CA ALA A 173 0.81 9.55 -2.92
C ALA A 173 -0.01 9.42 -1.63
N GLU A 174 -0.22 8.19 -1.16
CA GLU A 174 -0.93 7.90 0.08
C GLU A 174 -0.11 7.00 1.02
N PRO A 175 -0.12 7.26 2.34
CA PRO A 175 0.53 6.38 3.28
C PRO A 175 -0.30 5.10 3.47
N VAL A 176 0.40 3.98 3.67
CA VAL A 176 -0.21 2.66 3.92
C VAL A 176 0.31 2.08 5.23
N PRO A 177 -0.56 1.50 6.09
CA PRO A 177 -2.02 1.36 5.93
C PRO A 177 -2.84 2.66 5.99
N ASP A 178 -2.38 3.67 6.71
CA ASP A 178 -3.07 4.95 6.88
C ASP A 178 -2.09 6.04 7.38
N ARG A 179 -2.61 7.23 7.71
CA ARG A 179 -1.79 8.40 8.10
C ARG A 179 -1.17 8.27 9.48
N ASP A 180 -1.77 7.49 10.37
CA ASP A 180 -1.33 7.30 11.75
C ASP A 180 -0.29 6.17 11.85
N ASP A 181 -0.30 5.23 10.89
CA ASP A 181 0.68 4.15 10.74
C ASP A 181 1.29 4.16 9.33
N ARG A 182 2.33 4.98 9.14
CA ARG A 182 3.02 5.17 7.85
C ARG A 182 4.12 4.13 7.64
N ARG A 183 3.77 2.97 7.08
CA ARG A 183 4.76 1.91 6.79
C ARG A 183 5.27 1.97 5.36
N LYS A 184 4.40 2.27 4.40
CA LYS A 184 4.72 2.29 2.97
C LYS A 184 4.10 3.51 2.31
N VAL A 185 4.62 3.88 1.14
CA VAL A 185 4.03 4.90 0.27
C VAL A 185 3.40 4.21 -0.93
N LEU A 186 2.08 4.33 -1.08
CA LEU A 186 1.36 3.95 -2.28
C LEU A 186 1.33 5.14 -3.24
N LEU A 187 1.98 5.00 -4.38
CA LEU A 187 1.91 5.91 -5.51
C LEU A 187 0.96 5.31 -6.55
N TYR A 188 0.04 6.10 -7.09
CA TYR A 188 -0.79 5.67 -8.23
C TYR A 188 -1.04 6.79 -9.22
N GLU A 189 -1.11 6.43 -10.51
CA GLU A 189 -1.38 7.36 -11.59
C GLU A 189 -2.89 7.68 -11.60
N ALA A 190 -3.25 8.88 -11.15
CA ALA A 190 -4.63 9.34 -10.99
C ALA A 190 -5.26 9.80 -12.33
N ALA A 191 -4.43 10.18 -13.31
CA ALA A 191 -4.87 10.48 -14.68
C ALA A 191 -5.45 9.25 -15.39
N GLU A 192 -6.51 9.45 -16.18
CA GLU A 192 -7.12 8.41 -17.02
C GLU A 192 -6.13 7.97 -18.11
N GLY A 193 -5.93 6.65 -18.25
CA GLY A 193 -4.96 6.08 -19.20
C GLY A 193 -3.54 5.85 -18.65
N GLY A 194 -3.20 6.47 -17.52
CA GLY A 194 -1.91 6.30 -16.86
C GLY A 194 -0.75 7.02 -17.55
N ALA A 195 0.05 7.77 -16.80
CA ALA A 195 1.21 8.50 -17.31
C ALA A 195 2.41 7.58 -17.65
N GLY A 196 2.41 6.33 -17.18
CA GLY A 196 3.52 5.38 -17.37
C GLY A 196 4.82 5.80 -16.67
N VAL A 197 4.73 6.67 -15.67
CA VAL A 197 5.88 7.20 -14.91
C VAL A 197 6.33 6.22 -13.84
N LEU A 198 5.38 5.54 -13.20
CA LEU A 198 5.69 4.61 -12.10
C LEU A 198 6.45 3.38 -12.60
N SER A 199 6.21 2.96 -13.84
CA SER A 199 7.02 1.93 -14.50
C SER A 199 8.47 2.34 -14.67
N ARG A 200 8.75 3.61 -14.95
CA ARG A 200 10.13 4.08 -15.15
C ARG A 200 10.94 4.02 -13.86
N LEU A 201 10.31 4.28 -12.72
CA LEU A 201 10.97 4.16 -11.41
C LEU A 201 11.54 2.77 -11.17
N VAL A 202 10.86 1.70 -11.63
CA VAL A 202 11.32 0.32 -11.46
C VAL A 202 12.23 -0.17 -12.61
N ASP A 203 12.05 0.36 -13.82
CA ASP A 203 12.79 -0.08 -15.01
C ASP A 203 14.17 0.60 -15.15
N ASP A 204 14.25 1.89 -14.85
CA ASP A 204 15.51 2.63 -14.90
C ASP A 204 16.20 2.59 -13.53
N ARG A 205 17.37 1.98 -13.51
CA ARG A 205 18.21 1.79 -12.32
C ARG A 205 18.57 3.10 -11.61
N LYS A 206 18.49 4.25 -12.28
CA LYS A 206 18.82 5.57 -11.71
C LYS A 206 17.60 6.46 -11.48
N ALA A 207 16.39 6.01 -11.81
CA ALA A 207 15.22 6.88 -11.75
C ALA A 207 14.88 7.35 -10.33
N LEU A 208 14.88 6.46 -9.33
CA LEU A 208 14.64 6.86 -7.95
C LEU A 208 15.72 7.82 -7.42
N ALA A 209 16.99 7.62 -7.81
CA ALA A 209 18.07 8.53 -7.47
C ALA A 209 17.87 9.91 -8.10
N ALA A 210 17.52 9.98 -9.38
CA ALA A 210 17.22 11.25 -10.05
C ALA A 210 16.05 11.99 -9.40
N VAL A 211 14.98 11.28 -9.06
CA VAL A 211 13.83 11.83 -8.32
C VAL A 211 14.24 12.30 -6.93
N SER A 212 15.06 11.54 -6.20
CA SER A 212 15.48 11.92 -4.85
C SER A 212 16.41 13.14 -4.84
N ARG A 213 17.28 13.27 -5.85
CA ARG A 213 18.06 14.49 -6.08
C ARG A 213 17.14 15.68 -6.36
N LYS A 214 16.12 15.49 -7.20
CA LYS A 214 15.15 16.56 -7.45
C LYS A 214 14.36 16.94 -6.21
N ALA A 215 13.99 15.96 -5.37
CA ALA A 215 13.36 16.19 -4.09
C ALA A 215 14.24 17.06 -3.18
N LEU A 216 15.55 16.76 -3.07
CA LEU A 216 16.49 17.58 -2.30
C LEU A 216 16.53 19.04 -2.79
N GLU A 217 16.59 19.26 -4.10
CA GLU A 217 16.53 20.61 -4.69
C GLU A 217 15.23 21.35 -4.30
N LEU A 218 14.07 20.67 -4.39
CA LEU A 218 12.77 21.23 -3.98
C LEU A 218 12.71 21.53 -2.48
N LEU A 219 13.41 20.75 -1.66
CA LEU A 219 13.59 20.99 -0.23
C LEU A 219 14.66 22.04 0.09
N HIS A 220 15.26 22.63 -0.95
CA HIS A 220 16.30 23.65 -0.89
C HIS A 220 17.62 23.16 -0.27
N PHE A 221 17.95 21.90 -0.52
CA PHE A 221 19.25 21.32 -0.24
C PHE A 221 20.00 21.10 -1.55
N ASP A 222 21.31 21.25 -1.50
CA ASP A 222 22.19 20.79 -2.56
C ASP A 222 22.15 19.24 -2.59
N PRO A 223 21.88 18.61 -3.75
CA PRO A 223 21.67 17.16 -3.85
C PRO A 223 22.94 16.33 -3.68
N ASP A 224 24.13 16.93 -3.75
CA ASP A 224 25.41 16.25 -3.58
C ASP A 224 25.93 16.33 -2.14
N THR A 225 25.70 17.46 -1.47
CA THR A 225 26.22 17.74 -0.13
C THR A 225 25.16 17.66 0.97
N GLY A 226 23.88 17.83 0.64
CA GLY A 226 22.79 17.96 1.61
C GLY A 226 22.80 19.27 2.39
N LEU A 227 23.65 20.22 2.00
CA LEU A 227 23.76 21.52 2.65
C LEU A 227 22.78 22.52 2.04
N GLU A 228 22.41 23.53 2.82
CA GLU A 228 21.62 24.65 2.31
C GLU A 228 22.53 25.63 1.56
N PRO A 229 22.13 26.08 0.35
CA PRO A 229 22.86 27.13 -0.35
C PRO A 229 22.88 28.43 0.45
N GLU A 230 24.03 29.12 0.46
CA GLU A 230 24.22 30.37 1.21
C GLU A 230 23.34 31.53 0.72
N ASP A 231 23.07 31.61 -0.60
CA ASP A 231 22.37 32.73 -1.25
C ASP A 231 20.86 32.54 -1.41
N ARG A 232 20.19 32.00 -0.38
CA ARG A 232 18.76 31.72 -0.48
C ARG A 232 17.89 32.99 -0.31
N PRO A 233 16.97 33.29 -1.25
CA PRO A 233 16.16 34.52 -1.21
C PRO A 233 15.06 34.54 -0.13
N ALA A 234 14.57 33.40 0.35
CA ALA A 234 13.52 33.32 1.38
C ALA A 234 13.76 32.18 2.37
N PRO A 235 13.70 32.39 3.70
CA PRO A 235 13.94 31.32 4.67
C PRO A 235 12.77 30.33 4.70
N CYS A 236 13.03 29.03 4.49
CA CYS A 236 12.09 27.95 4.83
C CYS A 236 12.64 27.22 6.05
N VAL A 237 11.95 27.32 7.17
CA VAL A 237 12.43 26.74 8.44
C VAL A 237 12.13 25.24 8.50
N GLN A 238 10.87 24.85 8.23
CA GLN A 238 10.42 23.47 8.42
C GLN A 238 9.72 22.93 7.16
N SER A 239 8.69 23.65 6.68
CA SER A 239 7.99 23.33 5.43
C SER A 239 7.29 24.58 4.86
N CYS A 240 7.23 24.70 3.54
CA CYS A 240 6.52 25.75 2.81
C CYS A 240 5.82 25.16 1.58
N TYR A 241 4.99 25.95 0.90
CA TYR A 241 4.27 25.55 -0.32
C TYR A 241 5.18 25.35 -1.54
N ASP A 242 6.38 25.93 -1.53
CA ASP A 242 7.37 25.70 -2.59
C ASP A 242 8.04 24.32 -2.43
N CYS A 243 8.13 23.79 -1.20
CA CYS A 243 8.81 22.53 -0.91
C CYS A 243 7.88 21.33 -0.64
N LEU A 244 7.20 21.30 0.51
CA LEU A 244 6.47 20.13 1.03
C LEU A 244 4.95 20.35 1.13
N ARG A 245 4.48 21.58 1.33
CA ARG A 245 3.05 21.81 1.59
C ARG A 245 2.27 21.84 0.28
N SER A 246 1.14 21.15 0.25
CA SER A 246 0.13 21.23 -0.80
C SER A 246 -1.27 21.35 -0.18
N TYR A 247 -2.27 21.67 -1.00
CA TYR A 247 -3.65 21.65 -0.54
C TYR A 247 -4.16 20.24 -0.21
N TYR A 248 -3.56 19.20 -0.81
CA TYR A 248 -3.95 17.80 -0.63
C TYR A 248 -3.39 17.17 0.66
N ASN A 249 -2.31 17.73 1.21
CA ASN A 249 -1.65 17.22 2.42
C ASN A 249 -1.85 18.12 3.67
N GLN A 250 -2.88 18.97 3.70
CA GLN A 250 -3.17 19.88 4.83
C GLN A 250 -3.17 19.21 6.21
N ARG A 251 -3.68 17.98 6.30
CA ARG A 251 -3.70 17.21 7.56
C ARG A 251 -2.29 16.85 8.07
N ASP A 252 -1.30 16.83 7.19
CA ASP A 252 0.09 16.51 7.51
C ASP A 252 0.94 17.77 7.75
N HIS A 253 0.41 18.99 7.52
CA HIS A 253 1.21 20.23 7.62
C HIS A 253 1.93 20.40 8.96
N ALA A 254 1.38 19.88 10.05
CA ALA A 254 1.97 19.95 11.38
C ALA A 254 3.21 19.05 11.55
N ILE A 255 3.31 17.96 10.78
CA ILE A 255 4.40 16.96 10.87
C ILE A 255 5.39 17.06 9.70
N LEU A 256 5.10 17.86 8.66
CA LEU A 256 6.00 18.06 7.53
C LEU A 256 7.23 18.87 7.91
N ASP A 257 8.40 18.25 7.76
CA ASP A 257 9.72 18.79 8.04
C ASP A 257 10.74 18.35 6.99
N ARG A 258 11.29 19.32 6.27
CA ARG A 258 12.31 19.09 5.23
C ARG A 258 13.60 18.51 5.80
N HIS A 259 13.94 18.83 7.05
CA HIS A 259 15.14 18.31 7.71
C HIS A 259 14.99 16.83 8.07
N ALA A 260 13.78 16.40 8.42
CA ALA A 260 13.45 14.99 8.66
C ALA A 260 13.55 14.13 7.38
N ALA A 261 13.17 14.68 6.22
CA ALA A 261 13.28 13.96 4.94
C ALA A 261 14.72 13.90 4.38
N ARG A 262 15.55 14.90 4.72
CA ARG A 262 16.90 15.07 4.16
C ARG A 262 17.80 13.82 4.22
N PRO A 263 18.02 13.17 5.38
CA PRO A 263 18.94 12.03 5.44
C PRO A 263 18.48 10.86 4.55
N VAL A 264 17.17 10.61 4.50
CA VAL A 264 16.58 9.55 3.67
C VAL A 264 16.76 9.87 2.18
N LEU A 265 16.44 11.09 1.76
CA LEU A 265 16.57 11.51 0.36
C LEU A 265 18.03 11.54 -0.11
N LEU A 266 18.99 11.90 0.75
CA LEU A 266 20.42 11.82 0.44
C LEU A 266 20.87 10.37 0.21
N ALA A 267 20.43 9.44 1.06
CA ALA A 267 20.72 8.02 0.85
C ALA A 267 20.12 7.52 -0.48
N LEU A 268 18.87 7.90 -0.78
CA LEU A 268 18.20 7.52 -2.03
C LEU A 268 18.80 8.21 -3.27
N ALA A 269 19.37 9.41 -3.14
CA ALA A 269 20.00 10.15 -4.23
C ALA A 269 21.24 9.44 -4.82
N GLY A 270 21.89 8.57 -4.04
CA GLY A 270 22.97 7.70 -4.51
C GLY A 270 22.51 6.28 -4.89
N ALA A 271 21.22 5.97 -4.73
CA ALA A 271 20.76 4.60 -4.83
C ALA A 271 20.74 4.08 -6.27
N ARG A 272 20.94 2.76 -6.42
CA ARG A 272 20.84 2.07 -7.70
C ARG A 272 19.78 0.98 -7.60
N GLY A 273 18.80 1.06 -8.50
CA GLY A 273 17.76 0.06 -8.68
C GLY A 273 18.32 -1.20 -9.34
N GLU A 274 18.06 -2.35 -8.74
CA GLU A 274 18.30 -3.65 -9.32
C GLU A 274 16.97 -4.42 -9.37
N PRO A 275 16.47 -4.77 -10.56
CA PRO A 275 15.26 -5.58 -10.68
C PRO A 275 15.47 -6.89 -9.91
N VAL A 276 14.49 -7.25 -9.08
CA VAL A 276 14.44 -8.57 -8.45
C VAL A 276 13.90 -9.53 -9.50
N PRO A 277 14.73 -10.43 -10.06
CA PRO A 277 14.25 -11.38 -11.05
C PRO A 277 13.22 -12.30 -10.41
N VAL A 278 12.12 -12.55 -11.12
CA VAL A 278 11.23 -13.66 -10.78
C VAL A 278 12.07 -14.93 -10.92
N MET A 279 12.24 -15.66 -9.83
CA MET A 279 13.10 -16.83 -9.84
C MET A 279 12.58 -17.85 -10.87
N PRO A 280 13.42 -18.33 -11.80
CA PRO A 280 13.04 -19.37 -12.74
C PRO A 280 12.49 -20.60 -12.01
N LEU A 281 11.57 -21.32 -12.65
CA LEU A 281 11.02 -22.57 -12.10
C LEU A 281 12.13 -23.56 -11.72
N ASP A 282 13.18 -23.63 -12.53
CA ASP A 282 14.31 -24.55 -12.31
C ASP A 282 15.07 -24.21 -11.01
N ASP A 283 15.30 -22.92 -10.74
CA ASP A 283 15.99 -22.46 -9.53
C ASP A 283 15.12 -22.68 -8.28
N LEU A 284 13.81 -22.44 -8.38
CA LEU A 284 12.84 -22.76 -7.32
C LEU A 284 12.81 -24.27 -7.04
N THR A 285 12.81 -25.08 -8.09
CA THR A 285 12.79 -26.55 -8.00
C THR A 285 14.08 -27.07 -7.36
N ALA A 286 15.23 -26.49 -7.70
CA ALA A 286 16.54 -26.86 -7.16
C ALA A 286 16.66 -26.59 -5.65
N GLN A 287 15.91 -25.60 -5.13
CA GLN A 287 15.87 -25.28 -3.70
C GLN A 287 14.88 -26.13 -2.90
N CYS A 288 13.97 -26.89 -3.55
CA CYS A 288 13.01 -27.74 -2.87
C CYS A 288 13.72 -28.90 -2.14
N GLU A 289 13.36 -29.16 -0.88
CA GLU A 289 13.95 -30.23 -0.06
C GLU A 289 13.19 -31.55 -0.28
N THR A 290 11.88 -31.51 -0.53
CA THR A 290 11.03 -32.71 -0.70
C THR A 290 10.42 -32.87 -2.09
N ASP A 291 10.01 -34.09 -2.43
CA ASP A 291 9.27 -34.37 -3.67
C ASP A 291 7.86 -33.76 -3.67
N ALA A 292 7.27 -33.57 -2.49
CA ALA A 292 5.98 -32.90 -2.32
C ALA A 292 6.07 -31.42 -2.73
N GLU A 293 7.15 -30.73 -2.33
CA GLU A 293 7.43 -29.35 -2.76
C GLU A 293 7.60 -29.26 -4.28
N ARG A 294 8.42 -30.13 -4.86
CA ARG A 294 8.63 -30.18 -6.32
C ARG A 294 7.33 -30.45 -7.08
N ALA A 295 6.50 -31.37 -6.58
CA ALA A 295 5.22 -31.71 -7.18
C ALA A 295 4.21 -30.56 -7.09
N PHE A 296 4.14 -29.86 -5.96
CA PHE A 296 3.28 -28.68 -5.81
C PHE A 296 3.73 -27.53 -6.72
N LEU A 297 5.03 -27.25 -6.79
CA LEU A 297 5.58 -26.23 -7.68
C LEU A 297 5.28 -26.55 -9.15
N SER A 298 5.46 -27.82 -9.53
CA SER A 298 5.11 -28.32 -10.88
C SER A 298 3.62 -28.17 -11.18
N TYR A 299 2.76 -28.44 -10.20
CA TYR A 299 1.32 -28.24 -10.33
C TYR A 299 0.99 -26.76 -10.57
N LEU A 300 1.55 -25.85 -9.76
CA LEU A 300 1.35 -24.41 -9.94
C LEU A 300 1.76 -23.98 -11.36
N HIS A 301 2.91 -24.45 -11.84
CA HIS A 301 3.39 -24.13 -13.18
C HIS A 301 2.47 -24.68 -14.29
N GLN A 302 2.14 -25.98 -14.23
CA GLN A 302 1.29 -26.65 -15.23
C GLN A 302 -0.10 -26.02 -15.34
N HIS A 303 -0.66 -25.60 -14.20
CA HIS A 303 -1.98 -24.96 -14.13
C HIS A 303 -1.92 -23.44 -14.25
N ARG A 304 -0.75 -22.87 -14.56
CA ARG A 304 -0.53 -21.44 -14.77
C ARG A 304 -0.92 -20.57 -13.57
N HIS A 305 -0.70 -21.09 -12.37
CA HIS A 305 -0.75 -20.31 -11.14
C HIS A 305 0.55 -19.51 -10.95
N ARG A 306 0.48 -18.50 -10.09
CA ARG A 306 1.63 -17.70 -9.70
C ARG A 306 2.64 -18.57 -8.94
N LEU A 307 3.89 -18.56 -9.39
CA LEU A 307 5.00 -19.19 -8.69
C LEU A 307 5.45 -18.33 -7.49
N PRO A 308 6.01 -18.95 -6.44
CA PRO A 308 6.54 -18.22 -5.29
C PRO A 308 7.78 -17.41 -5.65
N ASP A 309 8.04 -16.35 -4.89
CA ASP A 309 9.22 -15.49 -5.06
C ASP A 309 10.49 -16.14 -4.50
N LYS A 310 10.35 -16.94 -3.44
CA LYS A 310 11.44 -17.68 -2.79
C LYS A 310 10.99 -19.09 -2.42
N ALA A 311 11.90 -20.06 -2.53
CA ALA A 311 11.77 -21.37 -1.91
C ALA A 311 12.72 -21.43 -0.71
N GLN A 312 12.29 -22.08 0.37
CA GLN A 312 13.14 -22.36 1.53
C GLN A 312 13.84 -21.14 2.16
N GLY A 313 13.24 -19.95 2.04
CA GLY A 313 13.77 -18.69 2.54
C GLY A 313 13.40 -18.43 4.01
N HIS A 314 14.23 -17.69 4.75
CA HIS A 314 13.89 -17.26 6.11
C HIS A 314 12.94 -16.05 6.07
N VAL A 315 11.85 -16.13 6.82
CA VAL A 315 10.85 -15.08 7.02
C VAL A 315 10.54 -14.99 8.51
N SER A 316 10.91 -13.88 9.15
CA SER A 316 10.85 -13.72 10.60
C SER A 316 11.55 -14.91 11.32
N ILE A 317 10.84 -15.60 12.21
CA ILE A 317 11.34 -16.78 12.95
C ILE A 317 11.16 -18.11 12.19
N ALA A 318 10.59 -18.08 10.99
CA ALA A 318 10.19 -19.27 10.24
C ALA A 318 11.00 -19.44 8.96
N ARG A 319 11.01 -20.68 8.44
CA ARG A 319 11.48 -21.01 7.10
C ARG A 319 10.35 -21.71 6.35
N PRO A 320 9.42 -20.97 5.71
CA PRO A 320 8.40 -21.57 4.87
C PRO A 320 9.01 -22.26 3.65
N ASP A 321 8.32 -23.29 3.16
CA ASP A 321 8.74 -23.99 1.94
C ASP A 321 8.70 -23.06 0.74
N PHE A 322 7.65 -22.23 0.66
CA PHE A 322 7.53 -21.19 -0.34
C PHE A 322 7.08 -19.86 0.26
N TYR A 323 7.60 -18.76 -0.25
CA TYR A 323 7.23 -17.41 0.18
C TYR A 323 6.83 -16.53 -1.01
N TYR A 324 5.67 -15.89 -0.88
CA TYR A 324 5.15 -14.88 -1.79
C TYR A 324 5.29 -13.51 -1.13
N GLN A 325 6.35 -12.78 -1.48
CA GLN A 325 6.70 -11.49 -0.90
C GLN A 325 5.61 -10.45 -1.12
N ASN A 326 5.00 -10.42 -2.31
CA ASN A 326 3.95 -9.45 -2.64
C ASN A 326 2.64 -9.71 -1.89
N ALA A 327 2.33 -10.98 -1.61
CA ALA A 327 1.13 -11.36 -0.88
C ALA A 327 1.37 -11.46 0.64
N LEU A 328 2.61 -11.24 1.10
CA LEU A 328 3.08 -11.58 2.44
C LEU A 328 2.60 -12.98 2.86
N ALA A 329 2.70 -13.96 1.95
CA ALA A 329 2.15 -15.30 2.17
C ALA A 329 3.26 -16.34 2.33
N CYS A 330 3.18 -17.10 3.43
CA CYS A 330 4.07 -18.19 3.78
C CYS A 330 3.36 -19.52 3.55
N ILE A 331 3.90 -20.35 2.66
CA ILE A 331 3.34 -21.66 2.33
C ILE A 331 4.16 -22.74 3.02
N PHE A 332 3.47 -23.65 3.67
CA PHE A 332 4.04 -24.85 4.28
C PHE A 332 3.42 -26.08 3.62
N ILE A 333 4.24 -26.98 3.09
CA ILE A 333 3.82 -28.25 2.51
C ILE A 333 3.95 -29.32 3.58
N ASP A 334 2.80 -29.68 4.14
CA ASP A 334 2.73 -30.64 5.23
C ASP A 334 3.05 -32.04 4.69
N GLY A 335 4.26 -32.52 4.98
CA GLY A 335 4.71 -33.88 4.67
C GLY A 335 3.95 -34.94 5.47
N SER A 336 3.96 -36.19 5.00
CA SER A 336 3.14 -37.28 5.52
C SER A 336 3.51 -37.82 6.91
N ILE A 337 4.28 -37.08 7.73
CA ILE A 337 4.73 -37.53 9.06
C ILE A 337 4.69 -36.38 10.08
N HIS A 338 3.49 -35.88 10.41
CA HIS A 338 3.23 -35.12 11.65
C HIS A 338 2.90 -36.07 12.82
N GLN A 339 3.69 -37.14 13.02
CA GLN A 339 3.38 -38.20 14.01
C GLN A 339 3.82 -37.89 15.46
N TYR A 340 4.35 -36.69 15.76
CA TYR A 340 4.74 -36.32 17.12
C TYR A 340 4.07 -35.01 17.56
N ALA A 341 3.30 -35.05 18.65
CA ALA A 341 2.51 -33.93 19.18
C ALA A 341 3.35 -32.68 19.50
N ASP A 342 4.62 -32.86 19.87
CA ASP A 342 5.53 -31.76 20.20
C ASP A 342 5.94 -30.93 18.97
N VAL A 343 5.97 -31.54 17.78
CA VAL A 343 6.29 -30.86 16.51
C VAL A 343 5.09 -30.03 16.05
N ALA A 344 3.88 -30.58 16.15
CA ALA A 344 2.65 -29.88 15.80
C ALA A 344 2.43 -28.61 16.66
N ALA A 345 2.67 -28.71 17.97
CA ALA A 345 2.52 -27.56 18.87
C ALA A 345 3.55 -26.44 18.57
N ARG A 346 4.76 -26.80 18.12
CA ARG A 346 5.80 -25.86 17.71
C ARG A 346 5.43 -25.18 16.38
N ASP A 347 4.98 -25.95 15.39
CA ASP A 347 4.59 -25.43 14.08
C ASP A 347 3.39 -24.47 14.22
N ASP A 348 2.38 -24.83 15.02
CA ASP A 348 1.24 -23.95 15.32
C ASP A 348 1.64 -22.65 15.99
N ARG A 349 2.71 -22.66 16.81
CA ARG A 349 3.22 -21.44 17.45
C ARG A 349 3.93 -20.54 16.43
N VAL A 350 4.72 -21.12 15.54
CA VAL A 350 5.41 -20.39 14.47
C VAL A 350 4.39 -19.78 13.50
N ARG A 351 3.38 -20.55 13.09
CA ARG A 351 2.31 -20.07 12.19
C ARG A 351 1.53 -18.92 12.81
N ARG A 352 1.09 -19.04 14.07
CA ARG A 352 0.40 -17.95 14.78
C ARG A 352 1.25 -16.69 14.95
N HIS A 353 2.55 -16.85 15.11
CA HIS A 353 3.45 -15.71 15.19
C HIS A 353 3.51 -14.95 13.86
N LEU A 354 3.69 -15.66 12.75
CA LEU A 354 3.64 -15.07 11.41
C LEU A 354 2.31 -14.35 11.14
N GLU A 355 1.17 -14.96 11.52
CA GLU A 355 -0.14 -14.32 11.38
C GLU A 355 -0.26 -13.03 12.20
N THR A 356 0.33 -13.00 13.40
CA THR A 356 0.36 -11.80 14.26
C THR A 356 1.19 -10.67 13.64
N GLU A 357 2.25 -11.01 12.90
CA GLU A 357 3.05 -10.07 12.12
C GLU A 357 2.37 -9.64 10.80
N GLY A 358 1.20 -10.21 10.48
CA GLY A 358 0.39 -9.86 9.32
C GLY A 358 0.65 -10.71 8.08
N TYR A 359 1.39 -11.82 8.20
CA TYR A 359 1.58 -12.78 7.11
C TYR A 359 0.35 -13.68 6.92
N THR A 360 0.02 -13.98 5.67
CA THR A 360 -0.96 -15.02 5.33
C THR A 360 -0.27 -16.38 5.38
N VAL A 361 -0.63 -17.24 6.32
CA VAL A 361 -0.05 -18.59 6.43
C VAL A 361 -0.97 -19.61 5.77
N ILE A 362 -0.44 -20.40 4.85
CA ILE A 362 -1.21 -21.41 4.10
C ILE A 362 -0.51 -22.77 4.24
N ALA A 363 -1.19 -23.70 4.90
CA ALA A 363 -0.78 -25.09 4.94
C ALA A 363 -1.35 -25.86 3.73
N ILE A 364 -0.48 -26.53 2.99
CA ILE A 364 -0.81 -27.35 1.84
C ILE A 364 -0.57 -28.81 2.23
N PRO A 365 -1.61 -29.62 2.41
CA PRO A 365 -1.44 -31.05 2.62
C PRO A 365 -0.70 -31.67 1.44
N ASN A 366 0.18 -32.64 1.70
CA ASN A 366 0.78 -33.50 0.68
C ASN A 366 -0.25 -34.50 0.09
N HIS A 367 -1.37 -33.97 -0.40
CA HIS A 367 -2.40 -34.71 -1.12
C HIS A 367 -2.84 -33.91 -2.35
N PRO A 368 -2.39 -34.27 -3.56
CA PRO A 368 -2.66 -33.48 -4.77
C PRO A 368 -4.12 -33.18 -5.07
N ALA A 369 -5.05 -34.03 -4.60
CA ALA A 369 -6.48 -33.83 -4.79
C ALA A 369 -7.04 -32.59 -4.05
N THR A 370 -6.36 -32.09 -3.01
CA THR A 370 -6.80 -30.92 -2.24
C THR A 370 -6.27 -29.60 -2.78
N TRP A 371 -5.24 -29.63 -3.64
CA TRP A 371 -4.53 -28.43 -4.08
C TRP A 371 -5.42 -27.43 -4.82
N ALA A 372 -6.22 -27.89 -5.78
CA ALA A 372 -7.13 -27.03 -6.54
C ALA A 372 -8.08 -26.23 -5.62
N THR A 373 -8.67 -26.91 -4.62
CA THR A 373 -9.60 -26.31 -3.67
C THR A 373 -8.92 -25.28 -2.78
N ILE A 374 -7.71 -25.58 -2.27
CA ILE A 374 -6.98 -24.64 -1.42
C ILE A 374 -6.50 -23.45 -2.23
N ILE A 375 -5.91 -23.67 -3.41
CA ILE A 375 -5.45 -22.61 -4.31
C ILE A 375 -6.59 -21.63 -4.63
N ALA A 376 -7.79 -22.14 -4.91
CA ALA A 376 -8.97 -21.32 -5.20
C ALA A 376 -9.45 -20.45 -4.02
N GLN A 377 -9.12 -20.81 -2.77
CA GLN A 377 -9.41 -19.98 -1.59
C GLN A 377 -8.47 -18.77 -1.48
N TYR A 378 -7.28 -18.85 -2.09
CA TYR A 378 -6.25 -17.82 -2.01
C TYR A 378 -5.86 -17.26 -3.38
N PRO A 379 -6.82 -16.67 -4.15
CA PRO A 379 -6.52 -16.09 -5.47
C PRO A 379 -5.55 -14.92 -5.37
N LYS A 380 -5.43 -14.26 -4.21
CA LYS A 380 -4.45 -13.20 -3.93
C LYS A 380 -3.01 -13.72 -3.93
N VAL A 381 -2.79 -15.00 -3.62
CA VAL A 381 -1.48 -15.65 -3.53
C VAL A 381 -1.16 -16.35 -4.83
N PHE A 382 -2.05 -17.22 -5.29
CA PHE A 382 -1.79 -18.12 -6.42
C PHE A 382 -2.33 -17.62 -7.78
N GLY A 383 -3.08 -16.52 -7.80
CA GLY A 383 -3.77 -16.04 -9.01
C GLY A 383 -5.02 -16.87 -9.37
N SER A 384 -5.90 -16.28 -10.17
CA SER A 384 -7.10 -16.96 -10.69
C SER A 384 -6.75 -17.93 -11.81
N SER A 385 -7.32 -19.14 -11.80
CA SER A 385 -7.08 -20.15 -12.83
C SER A 385 -7.46 -19.65 -14.24
N GLY A 386 -6.52 -19.72 -15.17
CA GLY A 386 -6.80 -19.55 -16.60
C GLY A 386 -6.68 -18.14 -17.21
N THR A 387 -6.07 -17.16 -16.55
CA THR A 387 -5.97 -15.79 -17.12
C THR A 387 -4.62 -15.57 -17.84
N GLN A 388 -4.51 -16.10 -19.06
CA GLN A 388 -3.69 -15.48 -20.11
C GLN A 388 -4.61 -15.29 -21.32
N ARG A 389 -4.97 -14.03 -21.60
CA ARG A 389 -5.22 -13.59 -22.97
C ARG A 389 -4.25 -12.48 -23.28
#